data_AF-A0A944CC14-F1
#
_entry.id   AF-A0A944CC14-F1
#
_cell.length_a   1.000
_cell.length_b   1.000
_cell.length_c   1.000
_cell.angle_alpha   90.00
_cell.angle_beta   90.00
_cell.angle_gamma   90.00
#
_symmetry.space_group_name_H-M   'P 1'
#
loop_
_entity.id
_entity.type
_entity.pdbx_description
1 polymer ?
#
loop_
_entity_poly.entity_id
_entity_poly.type
_entity_poly.pdbx_seq_one_letter_code
_entity_poly.pdbx_strand_id
1 'polypeptide(L)'
;MTQLNTREDILTLGAKVGAMIQDGEKRTELAETIAAKGDVKVYADTADTVHLVVPSSVDAAKIGDEAYLEELGRRALGSCVYHIQPD
;
A
#
# COMPACT_ATOMS: atom_id res chain seq x y z
N MET A 1 23.16 -4.40 4.76
CA MET A 1 22.33 -3.37 4.11
C MET A 1 22.98 -3.01 2.79
N THR A 2 22.35 -3.36 1.66
CA THR A 2 22.84 -2.95 0.33
C THR A 2 22.46 -1.49 0.12
N GLN A 3 23.43 -0.59 0.04
CA GLN A 3 23.17 0.79 -0.36
C GLN A 3 22.85 0.82 -1.86
N LEU A 4 21.68 1.33 -2.22
CA LEU A 4 21.29 1.61 -3.59
C LEU A 4 21.91 2.96 -3.98
N ASN A 5 22.96 2.93 -4.79
CA ASN A 5 23.78 4.12 -5.04
C ASN A 5 23.54 4.76 -6.42
N THR A 6 22.84 4.09 -7.33
CA THR A 6 22.57 4.61 -8.68
C THR A 6 21.10 4.55 -9.07
N ARG A 7 20.71 5.38 -10.05
CA ARG A 7 19.35 5.40 -10.63
C ARG A 7 18.98 4.05 -11.25
N GLU A 8 19.94 3.36 -11.87
CA GLU A 8 19.72 2.03 -12.45
C GLU A 8 19.44 0.97 -11.38
N ASP A 9 20.10 1.04 -10.22
CA ASP A 9 19.83 0.14 -9.10
C ASP A 9 18.40 0.32 -8.58
N ILE A 10 17.93 1.56 -8.48
CA ILE A 10 16.56 1.90 -8.05
C ILE A 10 15.53 1.39 -9.05
N LEU A 11 15.76 1.60 -10.35
CA LEU A 11 14.86 1.11 -11.41
C LEU A 11 14.81 -0.41 -11.46
N THR A 12 15.96 -1.06 -11.34
CA THR A 12 16.07 -2.53 -11.32
C THR A 12 15.37 -3.11 -10.10
N LEU A 13 15.53 -2.47 -8.93
CA LEU A 13 14.81 -2.86 -7.73
C LEU A 13 13.30 -2.66 -7.90
N GLY A 14 12.86 -1.51 -8.43
CA GLY A 14 11.46 -1.23 -8.69
C GLY A 14 10.81 -2.24 -9.62
N ALA A 15 11.50 -2.63 -10.70
CA ALA A 15 11.04 -3.66 -11.62
C ALA A 15 10.92 -5.04 -10.95
N LYS A 16 11.90 -5.42 -10.13
CA LYS A 16 11.88 -6.69 -9.38
C LYS A 16 10.74 -6.73 -8.37
N VAL A 17 10.54 -5.64 -7.61
CA VAL A 17 9.43 -5.52 -6.65
C VAL A 17 8.09 -5.55 -7.38
N GLY A 18 7.97 -4.84 -8.50
CA GLY A 18 6.76 -4.87 -9.34
C GLY A 18 6.43 -6.28 -9.83
N ALA A 19 7.43 -7.04 -10.30
CA ALA A 19 7.26 -8.42 -10.71
C ALA A 19 6.85 -9.35 -9.56
N MET A 20 7.37 -9.12 -8.34
CA MET A 20 6.97 -9.87 -7.14
C MET A 20 5.53 -9.56 -6.73
N ILE A 21 5.07 -8.31 -6.87
CA ILE A 21 3.69 -7.91 -6.53
C ILE A 21 2.67 -8.55 -7.49
N GLN A 22 3.00 -8.68 -8.77
CA GLN A 22 2.12 -9.26 -9.79
C GLN A 22 1.94 -10.78 -9.65
N ASP A 23 2.86 -11.46 -8.98
CA ASP A 23 2.81 -12.90 -8.69
C ASP A 23 2.22 -13.14 -7.29
N GLY A 24 1.15 -13.94 -7.19
CA GLY A 24 0.43 -14.14 -5.92
C GLY A 24 1.24 -14.83 -4.81
N GLU A 25 2.09 -15.79 -5.17
CA GLU A 25 2.92 -16.52 -4.20
C GLU A 25 4.07 -15.64 -3.73
N LYS A 26 4.78 -14.98 -4.67
CA LYS A 26 5.88 -14.07 -4.36
C LYS A 26 5.43 -12.83 -3.58
N ARG A 27 4.22 -12.34 -3.85
CA ARG A 27 3.63 -11.23 -3.08
C ARG A 27 3.42 -11.61 -1.61
N THR A 28 2.98 -12.85 -1.36
CA THR A 28 2.77 -13.35 0.00
C THR A 28 4.10 -13.50 0.74
N GLU A 29 5.10 -14.12 0.09
CA GLU A 29 6.46 -14.24 0.65
C GLU A 29 7.10 -12.88 0.97
N LEU A 30 6.91 -11.89 0.10
CA LEU A 30 7.39 -10.52 0.33
C LEU A 30 6.71 -9.86 1.52
N ALA A 31 5.38 -10.01 1.64
CA ALA A 31 4.61 -9.48 2.76
C ALA A 31 5.06 -10.10 4.10
N GLU A 32 5.27 -11.41 4.15
CA GLU A 32 5.76 -12.13 5.33
C GLU A 32 7.17 -11.68 5.72
N THR A 33 8.06 -11.52 4.74
CA THR A 33 9.45 -11.06 4.96
C THR A 33 9.50 -9.64 5.55
N ILE A 34 8.63 -8.75 5.09
CA ILE A 34 8.53 -7.38 5.62
C ILE A 34 7.90 -7.41 7.01
N ALA A 35 6.85 -8.20 7.21
CA ALA A 35 6.18 -8.33 8.51
C ALA A 35 7.09 -8.91 9.60
N ALA A 36 7.99 -9.82 9.23
CA ALA A 36 8.99 -10.40 10.14
C ALA A 36 9.97 -9.35 10.73
N LYS A 37 10.02 -8.13 10.20
CA LYS A 37 10.80 -7.01 10.79
C LYS A 37 10.14 -6.32 11.97
N GLY A 38 8.95 -6.76 12.40
CA GLY A 38 8.40 -6.52 13.74
C GLY A 38 7.42 -5.35 13.87
N ASP A 39 7.63 -4.26 13.14
CA ASP A 39 6.83 -3.02 13.31
C ASP A 39 5.87 -2.72 12.15
N VAL A 40 5.75 -3.65 11.19
CA VAL A 40 4.97 -3.43 9.98
C VAL A 40 4.00 -4.59 9.79
N LYS A 41 2.71 -4.29 9.71
CA LYS A 41 1.72 -5.24 9.21
C LYS A 41 1.49 -4.94 7.73
N VAL A 42 1.86 -5.87 6.87
CA VAL A 42 1.64 -5.75 5.42
C VAL A 42 0.26 -6.28 5.10
N TYR A 43 -0.54 -5.44 4.47
CA TYR A 43 -1.81 -5.82 3.89
C TYR A 43 -1.63 -5.90 2.38
N ALA A 44 -2.03 -7.02 1.79
CA ALA A 44 -2.04 -7.16 0.35
C ALA A 44 -3.36 -6.57 -0.17
N ASP A 45 -3.33 -5.34 -0.67
CA ASP A 45 -4.46 -4.73 -1.37
C ASP A 45 -4.80 -5.60 -2.59
N THR A 46 -6.02 -6.10 -2.64
CA THR A 46 -6.61 -6.66 -3.86
C THR A 46 -7.33 -5.55 -4.62
N ALA A 47 -7.73 -5.79 -5.87
CA ALA A 47 -8.47 -4.79 -6.66
C ALA A 47 -9.74 -4.26 -5.97
N ASP A 48 -10.29 -5.03 -5.03
CA ASP A 48 -11.55 -4.75 -4.35
C ASP A 48 -11.35 -4.21 -2.92
N THR A 49 -10.11 -4.05 -2.45
CA THR A 49 -9.82 -3.62 -1.07
C THR A 49 -8.80 -2.50 -1.02
N VAL A 50 -9.11 -1.46 -0.25
CA VAL A 50 -8.20 -0.33 0.01
C VAL A 50 -7.85 -0.32 1.49
N HIS A 51 -6.55 -0.34 1.81
CA HIS A 51 -6.09 -0.22 3.19
C HIS A 51 -5.72 1.23 3.52
N LEU A 52 -6.39 1.80 4.52
CA LEU A 52 -6.15 3.16 5.00
C LEU A 52 -5.35 3.12 6.29
N VAL A 53 -4.18 3.76 6.30
CA VAL A 53 -3.34 3.89 7.51
C VAL A 53 -3.66 5.22 8.20
N VAL A 54 -4.26 5.13 9.39
CA VAL A 54 -4.57 6.31 10.21
C VAL A 54 -3.63 6.32 11.42
N PRO A 55 -2.80 7.37 11.61
CA PRO A 55 -1.99 7.49 12.81
C PRO A 55 -2.87 7.55 14.06
N SER A 56 -2.49 6.80 15.09
CA SER A 56 -3.25 6.71 16.35
C SER A 56 -3.44 8.06 17.05
N SER A 57 -2.52 9.01 16.84
CA SER A 57 -2.59 10.37 17.36
C SER A 57 -3.60 11.27 16.66
N VAL A 58 -4.04 10.90 15.45
CA VAL A 58 -4.84 11.79 14.59
C VAL A 58 -6.34 11.63 14.84
N ASP A 59 -6.85 10.43 15.15
CA ASP A 59 -8.31 10.29 15.40
C ASP A 59 -8.75 8.97 16.07
N ALA A 60 -8.13 8.58 17.18
CA ALA A 60 -8.51 7.36 17.92
C ALA A 60 -10.01 7.31 18.32
N ALA A 61 -10.65 8.46 18.54
CA ALA A 61 -12.06 8.54 18.91
C ALA A 61 -13.03 8.27 17.75
N LYS A 62 -12.60 8.44 16.49
CA LYS A 62 -13.45 8.32 15.30
C LYS A 62 -13.24 7.03 14.52
N ILE A 63 -12.17 6.28 14.79
CA ILE A 63 -11.87 5.01 14.10
C ILE A 63 -12.94 3.92 14.34
N GLY A 64 -13.83 4.09 15.33
CA GLY A 64 -15.00 3.22 15.53
C GLY A 64 -16.32 3.74 14.96
N ASP A 65 -16.34 4.93 14.36
CA ASP A 65 -17.54 5.53 13.79
C ASP A 65 -17.70 5.12 12.32
N GLU A 66 -18.71 4.32 12.03
CA GLU A 66 -18.99 3.77 10.70
C GLU A 66 -19.25 4.87 9.66
N ALA A 67 -19.96 5.95 10.02
CA ALA A 67 -20.26 7.04 9.10
C ALA A 67 -18.99 7.83 8.74
N TYR A 68 -18.09 7.99 9.70
CA TYR A 68 -16.78 8.59 9.47
C TYR A 68 -15.92 7.73 8.53
N LEU A 69 -15.89 6.41 8.76
CA LEU A 69 -15.14 5.48 7.91
C LEU A 69 -15.69 5.42 6.48
N GLU A 70 -17.02 5.48 6.30
CA GLU A 70 -17.65 5.51 4.98
C GLU A 70 -17.27 6.78 4.21
N GLU A 71 -17.34 7.95 4.85
CA GLU A 71 -16.95 9.23 4.23
C GLU A 71 -15.44 9.25 3.91
N LEU A 72 -14.60 8.71 4.79
CA LEU A 72 -13.16 8.59 4.56
C LEU A 72 -12.87 7.68 3.36
N GLY A 73 -13.54 6.52 3.27
CA GLY A 73 -13.45 5.60 2.14
C GLY A 73 -13.92 6.25 0.83
N ARG A 74 -15.04 6.98 0.88
CA ARG A 74 -15.58 7.72 -0.28
C ARG A 74 -14.62 8.79 -0.77
N ARG A 75 -13.93 9.51 0.11
CA ARG A 75 -12.90 10.49 -0.27
C ARG A 75 -11.65 9.83 -0.85
N ALA A 76 -11.21 8.72 -0.26
CA ALA A 76 -10.06 7.96 -0.75
C ALA A 76 -10.30 7.42 -2.17
N LEU A 77 -11.49 6.85 -2.43
CA LEU A 77 -11.88 6.33 -3.74
C LEU A 77 -12.28 7.43 -4.74
N GLY A 78 -12.99 8.45 -4.29
CA GLY A 78 -13.49 9.55 -5.12
C GLY A 78 -12.41 10.52 -5.60
N SER A 79 -11.26 10.55 -4.95
CA SER A 79 -10.10 11.35 -5.39
C SER A 79 -9.28 10.66 -6.49
N CYS A 80 -9.59 9.41 -6.85
CA CYS A 80 -9.02 8.70 -8.00
C CYS A 80 -9.66 9.18 -9.31
N VAL A 81 -9.65 10.48 -9.56
CA VAL A 81 -9.92 11.02 -10.90
C VAL A 81 -8.63 10.82 -11.68
N TYR A 82 -8.57 9.80 -12.54
CA TYR A 82 -7.47 9.64 -13.47
C TYR A 82 -7.30 10.95 -14.25
N HIS A 83 -6.20 11.67 -14.03
CA HIS A 83 -5.84 12.84 -14.84
C HIS A 83 -5.42 12.45 -16.27
N ILE A 84 -5.34 11.14 -16.54
CA ILE A 84 -5.03 10.58 -17.86
C ILE A 84 -6.22 9.71 -18.23
N GLN A 85 -7.10 10.23 -19.09
CA GLN A 85 -8.02 9.38 -19.84
C GLN A 85 -7.21 8.67 -20.94
N PRO A 86 -7.45 7.37 -21.19
CA PRO A 86 -6.87 6.71 -22.34
C PRO A 86 -7.44 7.37 -23.61
N ASP A 87 -6.55 7.67 -24.57
CA ASP A 87 -6.91 8.14 -25.92
C ASP A 87 -7.82 7.13 -26.65
#